data_AF-A0A7C3TKH5-F1
#
_entry.id   AF-A0A7C3TKH5-F1
#
_cell.length_a   1.000
_cell.length_b   1.000
_cell.length_c   1.000
_cell.angle_alpha   90.00
_cell.angle_beta   90.00
_cell.angle_gamma   90.00
#
_symmetry.space_group_name_H-M   'P 1'
#
loop_
_entity.id
_entity.type
_entity.pdbx_description
1 polymer ?
#
loop_
_entity_poly.entity_id
_entity_poly.type
_entity_poly.pdbx_seq_one_letter_code
_entity_poly.pdbx_strand_id
1 'polypeptide(L)'
;MAQAQNTQFSKENLIALINNSEALKILPDVLKEKLLASVLAKPEEKQIQIFNTLQEEQRKFEEAEREYMEKSAKLYQDYLTELKQTTNSIIRNLNKKAEEINRKAEDKKAEDLLKEL
;
A
#
# COMPACT_ATOMS: atom_id res chain seq x y z
N MET A 1 8.56 4.54 12.91
CA MET A 1 8.60 5.91 12.36
C MET A 1 10.01 6.15 11.88
N ALA A 2 10.24 6.24 10.57
CA ALA A 2 11.53 6.68 10.06
C ALA A 2 11.65 8.17 10.41
N GLN A 3 12.48 8.47 11.41
CA GLN A 3 12.92 9.84 11.66
C GLN A 3 13.65 10.28 10.40
N ALA A 4 13.18 11.36 9.77
CA ALA A 4 14.02 12.12 8.85
C ALA A 4 15.21 12.63 9.69
N GLN A 5 16.28 11.84 9.73
CA GLN A 5 17.52 12.26 10.34
C GLN A 5 17.97 13.45 9.52
N ASN A 6 18.03 14.61 10.16
CA ASN A 6 18.60 15.83 9.62
C ASN A 6 20.10 15.54 9.44
N THR A 7 20.45 14.80 8.38
CA THR A 7 21.79 14.28 8.17
C THR A 7 22.59 15.44 7.62
N GLN A 8 23.52 15.96 8.41
CA GLN A 8 24.42 17.01 7.97
C GLN A 8 25.33 16.46 6.85
N PHE A 9 25.76 17.34 5.95
CA PHE A 9 26.71 16.97 4.92
C PHE A 9 27.97 16.35 5.53
N SER A 10 28.32 15.17 5.03
CA SER A 10 29.64 14.56 5.17
C SER A 10 29.91 13.75 3.90
N LYS A 11 31.18 13.46 3.61
CA LYS A 11 31.53 12.64 2.43
C LYS A 11 30.94 11.24 2.55
N GLU A 12 30.92 10.67 3.75
CA GLU A 12 30.33 9.37 4.05
C GLU A 12 28.82 9.38 3.79
N ASN A 13 28.12 10.42 4.23
CA ASN A 13 26.68 10.55 3.99
C ASN A 13 26.36 10.77 2.51
N LEU A 14 27.20 11.51 1.78
CA LEU A 14 27.06 11.66 0.33
C LEU A 14 27.29 10.34 -0.40
N ILE A 15 28.31 9.56 -0.02
CA ILE A 15 28.56 8.23 -0.58
C ILE A 15 27.36 7.31 -0.30
N ALA A 16 26.86 7.31 0.93
CA ALA A 16 25.70 6.52 1.33
C ALA A 16 24.45 6.88 0.49
N LEU A 17 24.18 8.18 0.27
CA LEU A 17 23.07 8.61 -0.57
C LEU A 17 23.26 8.20 -2.04
N ILE A 18 24.46 8.33 -2.61
CA ILE A 18 24.70 7.90 -4.00
C ILE A 18 24.48 6.39 -4.16
N ASN A 19 24.86 5.62 -3.14
CA ASN A 19 24.72 4.16 -3.18
C ASN A 19 23.29 3.69 -2.96
N ASN A 20 22.57 4.32 -2.03
CA ASN A 20 21.30 3.82 -1.51
C ASN A 20 20.08 4.63 -1.94
N SER A 21 20.25 5.78 -2.60
CA SER A 21 19.12 6.59 -3.06
C SER A 21 18.28 5.79 -4.06
N GLU A 22 16.96 5.83 -3.87
CA GLU A 22 16.00 5.18 -4.75
C GLU A 22 16.07 5.75 -6.17
N ALA A 23 16.39 7.04 -6.33
CA ALA A 23 16.60 7.69 -7.62
C ALA A 23 17.78 7.09 -8.42
N LEU A 24 18.76 6.51 -7.73
CA LEU A 24 19.97 5.95 -8.33
C LEU A 24 20.03 4.42 -8.26
N LYS A 25 19.00 3.78 -7.72
CA LYS A 25 18.94 2.33 -7.52
C LYS A 25 18.94 1.55 -8.84
N ILE A 26 18.39 2.15 -9.90
CA ILE A 26 18.37 1.55 -11.24
C ILE A 26 19.72 1.61 -11.96
N LEU A 27 20.67 2.43 -11.47
CA LEU A 27 21.99 2.52 -12.08
C LEU A 27 22.78 1.23 -11.82
N PRO A 28 23.34 0.59 -12.86
CA PRO A 28 24.30 -0.48 -12.69
C PRO A 28 25.50 -0.03 -11.86
N ASP A 29 26.08 -0.95 -11.09
CA ASP A 29 27.18 -0.66 -10.15
C ASP A 29 28.35 0.07 -10.84
N VAL A 30 28.72 -0.34 -12.05
CA VAL A 30 29.79 0.30 -12.84
C VAL A 30 29.50 1.77 -13.13
N LEU A 31 28.24 2.15 -13.37
CA LEU A 31 27.86 3.56 -13.58
C LEU A 31 27.77 4.32 -12.26
N LYS A 32 27.33 3.65 -11.19
CA LYS A 32 27.25 4.21 -9.84
C LYS A 32 28.64 4.51 -9.27
N GLU A 33 29.62 3.62 -9.48
CA GLU A 33 31.03 3.84 -9.14
C GLU A 33 31.63 5.03 -9.91
N LYS A 34 31.36 5.13 -11.22
CA LYS A 34 31.81 6.27 -12.04
C LYS A 34 31.16 7.58 -11.58
N LEU A 35 29.88 7.56 -11.25
CA LEU A 35 29.18 8.71 -10.68
C LEU A 35 29.84 9.12 -9.35
N LEU A 36 30.05 8.17 -8.45
CA LEU A 36 30.69 8.42 -7.16
C LEU A 36 32.07 9.07 -7.32
N ALA A 37 32.93 8.48 -8.16
CA ALA A 37 34.25 9.04 -8.45
C ALA A 37 34.16 10.46 -9.04
N SER A 38 33.22 10.69 -9.97
CA SER A 38 32.99 12.00 -10.57
C SER A 38 32.51 13.05 -9.56
N VAL A 39 31.62 12.66 -8.64
CA VAL A 39 31.09 13.55 -7.61
C VAL A 39 32.17 13.89 -6.58
N LEU A 40 32.93 12.91 -6.11
CA LEU A 40 34.00 13.12 -5.12
C LEU A 40 35.19 13.93 -5.67
N ALA A 41 35.39 13.96 -6.99
CA ALA A 41 36.38 14.81 -7.64
C ALA A 41 35.95 16.28 -7.78
N LYS A 42 34.68 16.63 -7.50
CA LYS A 42 34.19 18.02 -7.57
C LYS A 42 34.58 18.82 -6.31
N PRO A 43 34.61 20.16 -6.38
CA PRO A 43 34.75 21.01 -5.20
C PRO A 43 33.68 20.72 -4.15
N GLU A 44 33.99 20.94 -2.87
CA GLU A 44 33.11 20.62 -1.74
C GLU A 44 31.74 21.31 -1.85
N GLU A 45 31.69 22.57 -2.29
CA GLU A 45 30.44 23.29 -2.53
C GLU A 45 29.50 22.56 -3.50
N LYS A 46 30.07 21.94 -4.54
CA LYS A 46 29.32 21.13 -5.50
C LYS A 46 28.90 19.79 -4.91
N GLN A 47 29.73 19.19 -4.06
CA GLN A 47 29.36 17.98 -3.31
C GLN A 47 28.18 18.24 -2.38
N ILE A 48 28.17 19.38 -1.67
CA ILE A 48 27.07 19.80 -0.79
C ILE A 48 25.79 20.04 -1.61
N GLN A 49 25.87 20.71 -2.75
CA GLN A 49 24.71 20.92 -3.63
C GLN A 49 24.09 19.59 -4.09
N ILE A 50 24.94 18.63 -4.49
CA ILE A 50 24.50 17.29 -4.89
C ILE A 50 23.90 16.54 -3.71
N PHE A 51 24.55 16.59 -2.55
CA PHE A 51 24.05 15.99 -1.30
C PHE A 51 22.64 16.48 -0.95
N ASN A 52 22.45 17.80 -0.91
CA ASN A 52 21.15 18.41 -0.59
C ASN A 52 20.06 18.01 -1.60
N THR A 53 20.44 17.94 -2.89
CA THR A 53 19.50 17.52 -3.94
C THR A 53 19.09 16.05 -3.76
N LEU A 54 20.06 15.16 -3.52
CA LEU A 54 19.79 13.74 -3.31
C LEU A 54 18.99 13.49 -2.03
N GLN A 55 19.25 14.23 -0.95
CA GLN A 55 18.43 14.17 0.26
C GLN A 55 16.98 14.58 0.00
N GLU A 56 16.77 15.68 -0.71
CA GLU A 56 15.42 16.18 -1.01
C GLU A 56 14.63 15.18 -1.87
N GLU A 57 15.27 14.61 -2.90
CA GLU A 57 14.63 13.59 -3.74
C GLU A 57 14.35 12.29 -2.97
N GLN A 58 15.27 11.87 -2.10
CA GLN A 58 15.04 10.72 -1.23
C GLN A 58 13.86 10.95 -0.27
N ARG A 59 13.75 12.15 0.31
CA ARG A 59 12.63 12.54 1.17
C ARG A 59 11.30 12.49 0.42
N LYS A 60 11.24 13.09 -0.78
CA LYS A 60 10.02 13.07 -1.61
C LYS A 60 9.60 11.64 -1.96
N PHE A 61 10.57 10.77 -2.25
CA PHE A 61 10.28 9.37 -2.51
C PHE A 61 9.67 8.68 -1.28
N GLU A 62 10.27 8.86 -0.10
CA GLU A 62 9.77 8.27 1.15
C GLU A 62 8.38 8.80 1.54
N GLU A 63 8.10 10.08 1.28
CA GLU A 63 6.77 10.69 1.46
C GLU A 63 5.74 10.07 0.50
N ALA A 64 6.08 9.95 -0.78
CA ALA A 64 5.21 9.34 -1.78
C ALA A 64 4.96 7.85 -1.50
N GLU A 65 5.98 7.10 -1.08
CA GLU A 65 5.87 5.69 -0.70
C GLU A 65 4.96 5.53 0.52
N ARG A 66 5.11 6.37 1.54
CA ARG A 66 4.24 6.36 2.71
C ARG A 66 2.79 6.65 2.34
N GLU A 67 2.54 7.69 1.54
CA GLU A 67 1.19 8.03 1.09
C GLU A 67 0.57 6.90 0.26
N TYR A 68 1.35 6.27 -0.60
CA TYR A 68 0.91 5.11 -1.36
C TYR A 68 0.55 3.92 -0.46
N MET A 69 1.40 3.59 0.52
CA MET A 69 1.13 2.51 1.47
C MET A 69 -0.12 2.78 2.31
N GLU A 70 -0.30 4.02 2.80
CA GLU A 70 -1.48 4.41 3.58
C GLU A 70 -2.76 4.31 2.74
N LYS A 71 -2.74 4.82 1.50
CA LYS A 71 -3.88 4.71 0.58
C LYS A 71 -4.18 3.25 0.23
N SER A 72 -3.17 2.44 -0.04
CA SER A 72 -3.34 1.03 -0.35
C SER A 72 -3.91 0.25 0.83
N ALA A 73 -3.44 0.51 2.05
CA ALA A 73 -3.96 -0.11 3.26
C ALA A 73 -5.43 0.25 3.50
N LYS A 74 -5.79 1.53 3.29
CA LYS A 74 -7.18 1.98 3.38
C LYS A 74 -8.09 1.32 2.35
N LEU A 75 -7.68 1.30 1.07
CA LEU A 75 -8.44 0.63 0.01
C LEU A 75 -8.67 -0.85 0.31
N TYR A 76 -7.65 -1.53 0.83
CA TYR A 76 -7.77 -2.93 1.25
C TYR A 76 -8.76 -3.11 2.42
N GLN A 77 -8.72 -2.23 3.41
CA GLN A 77 -9.65 -2.24 4.53
C GLN A 77 -11.10 -1.96 4.10
N ASP A 78 -11.30 -1.00 3.18
CA ASP A 78 -12.61 -0.68 2.62
C ASP A 78 -13.16 -1.88 1.84
N TYR A 79 -12.32 -2.53 1.02
CA TYR A 79 -12.68 -3.76 0.30
C TYR A 79 -13.10 -4.90 1.24
N LEU A 80 -12.35 -5.16 2.32
CA LEU A 80 -12.73 -6.18 3.32
C LEU A 80 -14.06 -5.84 4.00
N THR A 81 -14.32 -4.56 4.24
CA THR A 81 -15.57 -4.10 4.85
C THR A 81 -16.75 -4.33 3.91
N GLU A 82 -16.62 -3.98 2.64
CA GLU A 82 -17.64 -4.23 1.62
C GLU A 82 -17.91 -5.73 1.43
N LEU A 83 -16.86 -6.55 1.40
CA LEU A 83 -16.98 -8.01 1.30
C LEU A 83 -17.76 -8.58 2.50
N LYS A 84 -17.48 -8.11 3.72
CA LYS A 84 -18.20 -8.53 4.93
C LYS A 84 -19.67 -8.11 4.90
N GLN A 85 -19.97 -6.88 4.46
CA GLN A 85 -21.33 -6.40 4.33
C GLN A 85 -22.12 -7.22 3.29
N THR A 86 -21.51 -7.48 2.14
CA THR A 86 -22.10 -8.29 1.06
C THR A 86 -22.37 -9.71 1.53
N THR A 87 -21.41 -10.35 2.20
CA THR A 87 -21.57 -11.70 2.75
C THR A 87 -22.72 -11.77 3.75
N ASN A 88 -22.80 -10.80 4.66
CA ASN A 88 -23.89 -10.73 5.63
C ASN A 88 -25.26 -10.52 4.96
N SER A 89 -25.32 -9.71 3.89
CA SER A 89 -26.54 -9.51 3.11
C SER A 89 -26.99 -10.81 2.44
N ILE A 90 -26.07 -11.55 1.83
CA ILE A 90 -26.35 -12.85 1.20
C ILE A 90 -26.90 -13.83 2.23
N ILE A 91 -26.25 -13.96 3.40
CA ILE A 91 -26.71 -14.84 4.48
C ILE A 91 -28.13 -14.48 4.92
N ARG A 92 -28.42 -13.19 5.16
CA ARG A 92 -29.77 -12.75 5.53
C ARG A 92 -30.81 -13.10 4.47
N ASN A 93 -30.49 -12.90 3.19
CA ASN A 93 -31.39 -13.21 2.09
C ASN A 93 -31.64 -14.72 1.96
N LEU A 94 -30.61 -15.55 2.16
CA LEU A 94 -30.76 -17.00 2.19
C LEU A 94 -31.65 -17.46 3.35
N ASN A 95 -31.44 -16.92 4.55
CA ASN A 95 -32.26 -17.25 5.71
C ASN A 95 -33.73 -16.88 5.49
N LYS A 96 -34.01 -15.69 4.95
CA LYS A 96 -35.38 -15.29 4.59
C LYS A 96 -36.02 -16.23 3.57
N LYS A 97 -35.28 -16.62 2.52
CA LYS A 97 -35.77 -17.58 1.52
C LYS A 97 -36.05 -18.95 2.15
N ALA A 98 -35.22 -19.41 3.07
CA ALA A 98 -35.43 -20.67 3.77
C ALA A 98 -36.72 -20.63 4.62
N GLU A 99 -36.95 -19.54 5.35
CA GLU A 99 -38.19 -19.33 6.10
C GLU A 99 -39.43 -19.30 5.19
N GLU A 100 -39.36 -18.61 4.05
CA GLU A 100 -40.44 -18.57 3.05
C GLU A 100 -40.76 -19.96 2.48
N ILE A 101 -39.73 -20.77 2.19
CA ILE A 101 -39.90 -22.15 1.70
C ILE A 101 -40.58 -23.02 2.76
N ASN A 102 -40.15 -22.92 4.02
CA ASN A 102 -40.74 -23.69 5.11
C ASN A 102 -42.22 -23.35 5.30
N ARG A 103 -42.59 -22.06 5.33
CA ARG A 103 -44.00 -21.66 5.44
C ARG A 103 -44.86 -22.19 4.29
N LYS A 104 -44.37 -22.11 3.05
CA LYS A 104 -45.07 -22.66 1.89
C LYS A 104 -45.27 -24.18 1.96
N ALA A 105 -44.30 -24.90 2.52
CA ALA A 105 -44.42 -26.35 2.71
C ALA A 105 -45.46 -26.70 3.78
N GLU A 106 -45.54 -25.92 4.86
CA GLU A 106 -46.55 -26.06 5.90
C GLU A 106 -47.96 -25.75 5.38
N ASP A 107 -48.13 -24.64 4.65
CA ASP A 107 -49.41 -24.25 4.04
C ASP A 107 -49.91 -25.34 3.07
N LYS A 108 -49.03 -25.86 2.21
CA LYS A 108 -49.38 -26.93 1.27
C LYS A 108 -49.82 -28.20 2.02
N LYS A 109 -49.12 -28.57 3.09
CA LYS A 109 -49.49 -29.72 3.91
C LYS A 109 -50.86 -29.55 4.58
N ALA A 110 -51.19 -28.34 5.02
CA ALA A 110 -52.49 -28.02 5.59
C ALA A 110 -53.61 -28.04 4.52
N GLU A 111 -53.36 -27.51 3.32
CA GLU A 111 -54.29 -27.58 2.20
C GLU A 111 -54.57 -29.03 1.74
N ASP A 112 -53.52 -29.86 1.68
CA ASP A 112 -53.65 -31.26 1.29
C ASP A 112 -54.48 -32.03 2.34
N LEU A 113 -54.26 -31.79 3.65
CA LEU A 113 -55.09 -32.34 4.73
C LEU A 113 -56.57 -31.94 4.63
N LEU A 114 -56.86 -30.69 4.24
CA LEU A 114 -58.24 -30.20 4.08
C LEU A 114 -58.96 -30.81 2.88
N LYS A 115 -58.23 -31.25 1.84
CA LYS A 115 -58.81 -31.92 0.66
C LYS A 115 -59.09 -33.40 0.87
N GLU A 116 -58.42 -34.01 1.85
CA GLU A 116 -58.61 -35.43 2.22
C GLU A 116 -59.75 -35.64 3.24
N LEU A 117 -60.34 -34.57 3.76
CA LEU A 117 -61.54 -34.56 4.63
C LEU A 117 -62.83 -34.41 3.82
#